data_AF-A0A922IN88-F1
#
_entry.id   AF-A0A922IN88-F1
#
_cell.length_a   1.000
_cell.length_b   1.000
_cell.length_c   1.000
_cell.angle_alpha   90.00
_cell.angle_beta   90.00
_cell.angle_gamma   90.00
#
_symmetry.space_group_name_H-M   'P 1'
#
loop_
_entity.id
_entity.type
_entity.pdbx_description
1 polymer ?
#
loop_
_entity_poly.entity_id
_entity_poly.type
_entity_poly.pdbx_seq_one_letter_code
_entity_poly.pdbx_strand_id
1 'polypeptide(L)'
;MKIEEVRSTSKTQRIAAHTHIKGLGLDETGTALSNACGLVGQECAREAAGIVVEMIRSKKMAGRAVLMAGPPGTGKTAIALAIAQDLGGKVPFCPMVGSEVYSSEIKKTEVLMENFRRAIGLRIKEIKEVYEGEVTELTPVETESPTGGFGKTISHVIISLRTAKGVKQLKLDPCIYESLQKEHVEVGDVIYIEANSGAVKRQGRCDVYTAEYDLEADEYVPLPKGEVHKKKDVVQDVTLHDLDVANARPQGGQDIVSMMGQLMKPKKTEITDKLRKEINKVVNKYIDQGIAELVPGVLFIDEVHMLDIECFTYLHRALESTIAPIVIFATNRGKCTIRINQEYTHASNVNFQS
;
A
#
# COMPACT_ATOMS: atom_id res chain seq x y z
N MET A 1 18.08 5.62 -7.85
CA MET A 1 16.95 4.75 -7.48
C MET A 1 15.70 5.31 -8.15
N LYS A 2 15.08 4.54 -9.05
CA LYS A 2 13.72 4.80 -9.55
C LYS A 2 12.77 3.99 -8.68
N ILE A 3 11.58 4.51 -8.39
CA ILE A 3 10.55 3.74 -7.67
C ILE A 3 9.95 2.80 -8.72
N GLU A 4 10.29 1.52 -8.65
CA GLU A 4 9.66 0.48 -9.48
C GLU A 4 8.26 0.14 -8.94
N GLU A 5 7.51 -0.72 -9.64
CA GLU A 5 6.16 -1.12 -9.22
C GLU A 5 6.22 -1.87 -7.88
N VAL A 6 6.01 -1.15 -6.78
CA VAL A 6 5.94 -1.73 -5.43
C VAL A 6 4.55 -2.27 -5.13
N ARG A 7 4.48 -3.56 -4.76
CA ARG A 7 3.25 -4.20 -4.28
C ARG A 7 2.93 -3.72 -2.86
N SER A 8 1.68 -3.31 -2.61
CA SER A 8 1.22 -2.92 -1.28
C SER A 8 1.21 -4.14 -0.33
N THR A 9 1.75 -3.96 0.88
CA THR A 9 1.81 -5.01 1.93
C THR A 9 0.72 -4.87 3.00
N SER A 10 -0.38 -4.17 2.67
CA SER A 10 -1.48 -3.86 3.62
C SER A 10 -1.97 -5.11 4.37
N LYS A 11 -1.93 -5.07 5.72
CA LYS A 11 -2.40 -6.17 6.59
C LYS A 11 -3.94 -6.29 6.51
N THR A 12 -4.44 -7.18 5.68
CA THR A 12 -5.90 -7.37 5.43
C THR A 12 -6.67 -7.94 6.64
N GLN A 13 -6.00 -8.66 7.54
CA GLN A 13 -6.68 -9.50 8.55
C GLN A 13 -7.51 -8.73 9.59
N ARG A 14 -7.17 -7.48 9.95
CA ARG A 14 -7.92 -6.73 10.99
C ARG A 14 -9.04 -5.84 10.46
N ILE A 15 -9.05 -5.55 9.16
CA ILE A 15 -10.12 -4.78 8.52
C ILE A 15 -11.36 -5.67 8.31
N ALA A 16 -11.19 -7.00 8.28
CA ALA A 16 -12.25 -7.96 7.98
C ALA A 16 -13.52 -7.82 8.84
N ALA A 17 -13.39 -7.51 10.15
CA ALA A 17 -14.54 -7.33 11.03
C ALA A 17 -15.29 -5.99 10.84
N HIS A 18 -14.68 -5.03 10.14
CA HIS A 18 -15.20 -3.66 9.98
C HIS A 18 -15.45 -3.29 8.51
N THR A 19 -15.58 -4.28 7.62
CA THR A 19 -15.81 -4.08 6.17
C THR A 19 -17.09 -3.33 5.84
N HIS A 20 -18.07 -3.37 6.75
CA HIS A 20 -19.35 -2.66 6.65
C HIS A 20 -19.24 -1.16 6.92
N ILE A 21 -18.16 -0.69 7.54
CA ILE A 21 -17.93 0.73 7.83
C ILE A 21 -17.47 1.46 6.58
N LYS A 22 -18.19 2.51 6.18
CA LYS A 22 -17.94 3.32 4.97
C LYS A 22 -17.69 4.80 5.24
N GLY A 23 -17.81 5.25 6.48
CA GLY A 23 -17.64 6.66 6.87
C GLY A 23 -18.31 6.96 8.21
N LEU A 24 -18.26 8.21 8.67
CA LEU A 24 -18.87 8.61 9.95
C LEU A 24 -20.39 8.73 9.88
N GLY A 25 -20.97 8.88 8.69
CA GLY A 25 -22.42 9.00 8.49
C GLY A 25 -22.99 10.28 9.10
N LEU A 26 -22.29 11.40 8.92
CA LEU A 26 -22.75 12.72 9.33
C LEU A 26 -23.49 13.40 8.17
N ASP A 27 -24.42 14.28 8.49
CA ASP A 27 -25.03 15.18 7.49
C ASP A 27 -24.14 16.40 7.19
N GLU A 28 -24.62 17.29 6.33
CA GLU A 28 -23.91 18.51 5.93
C GLU A 28 -23.65 19.49 7.08
N THR A 29 -24.41 19.38 8.17
CA THR A 29 -24.25 20.21 9.37
C THR A 29 -23.30 19.60 10.39
N GLY A 30 -22.83 18.37 10.14
CA GLY A 30 -21.96 17.62 11.04
C GLY A 30 -22.71 16.81 12.09
N THR A 31 -24.04 16.72 12.02
CA THR A 31 -24.87 15.94 12.94
C THR A 31 -24.90 14.47 12.53
N ALA A 32 -24.82 13.57 13.51
CA ALA A 32 -24.79 12.13 13.24
C ALA A 32 -26.17 11.58 12.90
N LEU A 33 -26.30 10.95 11.73
CA LEU A 33 -27.52 10.22 11.36
C LEU A 33 -27.60 8.90 12.14
N SER A 34 -28.77 8.55 12.67
CA SER A 34 -28.92 7.41 13.61
C SER A 34 -28.42 6.06 13.06
N ASN A 35 -28.54 5.84 11.75
CA ASN A 35 -27.97 4.68 11.05
C ASN A 35 -27.49 5.12 9.65
N ALA A 36 -26.17 5.24 9.48
CA ALA A 36 -25.58 5.67 8.21
C ALA A 36 -24.14 5.16 8.09
N CYS A 37 -23.71 4.90 6.85
CA CYS A 37 -22.34 4.47 6.51
C CYS A 37 -21.81 3.27 7.33
N GLY A 38 -22.71 2.38 7.76
CA GLY A 38 -22.39 1.20 8.56
C GLY A 38 -22.27 1.43 10.06
N LEU A 39 -22.36 2.67 10.54
CA LEU A 39 -22.40 3.00 11.97
C LEU A 39 -23.85 3.20 12.45
N VAL A 40 -24.14 2.70 13.66
CA VAL A 40 -25.44 2.83 14.32
C VAL A 40 -25.23 3.43 15.71
N GLY A 41 -25.97 4.49 16.04
CA GLY A 41 -25.81 5.21 17.30
C GLY A 41 -24.44 5.89 17.44
N GLN A 42 -23.89 5.92 18.66
CA GLN A 42 -22.62 6.61 19.00
C GLN A 42 -22.54 8.05 18.46
N GLU A 43 -23.67 8.77 18.50
CA GLU A 43 -23.87 10.06 17.82
C GLU A 43 -22.81 11.08 18.25
N CYS A 44 -22.69 11.38 19.55
CA CYS A 44 -21.70 12.34 20.04
C CYS A 44 -20.25 11.98 19.66
N ALA A 45 -19.91 10.69 19.66
CA ALA A 45 -18.56 10.25 19.31
C ALA A 45 -18.27 10.39 17.80
N ARG A 46 -19.30 10.19 16.96
CA ARG A 46 -19.22 10.38 15.51
C ARG A 46 -19.13 11.86 15.14
N GLU A 47 -19.92 12.71 15.80
CA GLU A 47 -19.86 14.17 15.61
C GLU A 47 -18.49 14.72 16.02
N ALA A 48 -17.98 14.31 17.19
CA ALA A 48 -16.62 14.67 17.62
C ALA A 48 -15.56 14.18 16.63
N ALA A 49 -15.71 12.98 16.08
CA ALA A 49 -14.84 12.47 15.02
C ALA A 49 -14.95 13.28 13.72
N GLY A 50 -16.13 13.82 13.39
CA GLY A 50 -16.33 14.74 12.27
C GLY A 50 -15.53 16.03 12.41
N ILE A 51 -15.54 16.62 13.61
CA ILE A 51 -14.71 17.79 13.95
C ILE A 51 -13.22 17.44 13.80
N VAL A 52 -12.80 16.24 14.23
CA VAL A 52 -11.44 15.76 14.01
C VAL A 52 -11.09 15.68 12.52
N VAL A 53 -11.96 15.10 11.68
CA VAL A 53 -11.78 15.05 10.22
C VAL A 53 -11.63 16.46 9.62
N GLU A 54 -12.44 17.41 10.06
CA GLU A 54 -12.35 18.80 9.60
C GLU A 54 -11.04 19.48 10.03
N MET A 55 -10.60 19.28 11.29
CA MET A 55 -9.32 19.78 11.77
C MET A 55 -8.14 19.20 10.98
N ILE A 56 -8.23 17.93 10.57
CA ILE A 56 -7.23 17.26 9.73
C ILE A 56 -7.19 17.89 8.34
N ARG A 57 -8.36 18.01 7.68
CA ARG A 57 -8.47 18.65 6.35
C ARG A 57 -7.98 20.10 6.37
N SER A 58 -8.21 20.80 7.48
CA SER A 58 -7.74 22.17 7.72
C SER A 58 -6.27 22.28 8.15
N LYS A 59 -5.53 21.15 8.23
CA LYS A 59 -4.12 21.07 8.66
C LYS A 59 -3.85 21.66 10.07
N LYS A 60 -4.84 21.60 10.97
CA LYS A 60 -4.76 22.11 12.36
C LYS A 60 -4.45 21.01 13.40
N MET A 61 -4.06 19.82 12.96
CA MET A 61 -3.79 18.65 13.81
C MET A 61 -2.30 18.36 14.05
N ALA A 62 -1.38 19.23 13.59
CA ALA A 62 0.05 19.05 13.80
C ALA A 62 0.39 18.90 15.29
N GLY A 63 1.19 17.88 15.64
CA GLY A 63 1.60 17.60 17.01
C GLY A 63 0.49 17.09 17.94
N ARG A 64 -0.70 16.75 17.43
CA ARG A 64 -1.84 16.28 18.24
C ARG A 64 -2.15 14.82 17.97
N ALA A 65 -2.59 14.12 19.01
CA ALA A 65 -3.17 12.78 18.92
C ALA A 65 -4.60 12.79 19.45
N VAL A 66 -5.40 11.83 19.00
CA VAL A 66 -6.78 11.63 19.45
C VAL A 66 -6.79 10.45 20.42
N LEU A 67 -7.49 10.57 21.55
CA LEU A 67 -7.70 9.46 22.48
C LEU A 67 -9.17 9.06 22.49
N MET A 68 -9.44 7.80 22.15
CA MET A 68 -10.74 7.17 22.28
C MET A 68 -10.78 6.33 23.56
N ALA A 69 -11.55 6.76 24.54
CA ALA A 69 -11.75 6.05 25.80
C ALA A 69 -13.16 5.45 25.87
N GLY A 70 -13.26 4.20 26.28
CA GLY A 70 -14.56 3.57 26.52
C GLY A 70 -14.47 2.05 26.69
N PRO A 71 -15.53 1.40 27.22
CA PRO A 71 -15.56 -0.04 27.44
C PRO A 71 -15.18 -0.87 26.19
N PRO A 72 -14.73 -2.12 26.33
CA PRO A 72 -14.49 -3.00 25.18
C PRO A 72 -15.78 -3.18 24.35
N GLY A 73 -15.65 -3.35 23.03
CA GLY A 73 -16.79 -3.58 22.14
C GLY A 73 -17.68 -2.36 21.83
N THR A 74 -17.31 -1.15 22.26
CA THR A 74 -18.12 0.07 22.06
C THR A 74 -17.85 0.83 20.77
N GLY A 75 -17.13 0.24 19.80
CA GLY A 75 -16.94 0.83 18.47
C GLY A 75 -15.75 1.79 18.31
N LYS A 76 -14.79 1.85 19.25
CA LYS A 76 -13.57 2.69 19.13
C LYS A 76 -12.83 2.46 17.79
N THR A 77 -12.53 1.20 17.48
CA THR A 77 -11.86 0.81 16.23
C THR A 77 -12.71 1.14 15.00
N ALA A 78 -14.03 0.99 15.10
CA ALA A 78 -14.97 1.31 14.01
C ALA A 78 -14.98 2.81 13.70
N ILE A 79 -15.01 3.67 14.72
CA ILE A 79 -14.96 5.13 14.54
C ILE A 79 -13.58 5.56 13.99
N ALA A 80 -12.48 4.96 14.46
CA ALA A 80 -11.16 5.25 13.92
C ALA A 80 -11.04 4.88 12.42
N LEU A 81 -11.61 3.75 12.01
CA LEU A 81 -11.68 3.38 10.59
C LEU A 81 -12.59 4.33 9.80
N ALA A 82 -13.73 4.73 10.37
CA ALA A 82 -14.64 5.69 9.75
C ALA A 82 -13.97 7.05 9.50
N ILE A 83 -13.15 7.54 10.45
CA ILE A 83 -12.31 8.74 10.25
C ILE A 83 -11.41 8.56 9.02
N ALA A 84 -10.74 7.42 8.87
CA ALA A 84 -9.89 7.17 7.70
C ALA A 84 -10.68 7.14 6.39
N GLN A 85 -11.87 6.52 6.37
CA GLN A 85 -12.74 6.47 5.20
C GLN A 85 -13.21 7.88 4.78
N ASP A 86 -13.58 8.73 5.73
CA ASP A 86 -14.02 10.10 5.45
C ASP A 86 -12.85 11.00 5.01
N LEU A 87 -11.61 10.72 5.44
CA LEU A 87 -10.43 11.38 4.88
C LEU A 87 -10.18 10.97 3.42
N GLY A 88 -10.61 9.76 3.05
CA GLY A 88 -10.70 9.27 1.67
C GLY A 88 -10.46 7.77 1.58
N GLY A 89 -11.16 7.08 0.67
CA GLY A 89 -11.07 5.61 0.53
C GLY A 89 -9.68 5.04 0.17
N LYS A 90 -8.71 5.90 -0.16
CA LYS A 90 -7.31 5.55 -0.44
C LYS A 90 -6.33 6.02 0.64
N VAL A 91 -6.83 6.58 1.75
CA VAL A 91 -6.01 7.01 2.88
C VAL A 91 -5.56 5.76 3.64
N PRO A 92 -4.25 5.57 3.91
CA PRO A 92 -3.77 4.41 4.64
C PRO A 92 -4.35 4.36 6.06
N PHE A 93 -4.86 3.19 6.46
CA PHE A 93 -5.28 2.92 7.84
C PHE A 93 -4.42 1.79 8.41
N CYS A 94 -3.62 2.10 9.43
CA CYS A 94 -2.70 1.16 10.06
C CYS A 94 -3.15 0.87 11.49
N PRO A 95 -3.88 -0.24 11.74
CA PRO A 95 -4.23 -0.66 13.09
C PRO A 95 -3.11 -1.49 13.73
N MET A 96 -2.64 -1.07 14.91
CA MET A 96 -1.74 -1.83 15.77
C MET A 96 -2.30 -1.94 17.19
N VAL A 97 -1.95 -2.99 17.92
CA VAL A 97 -2.22 -3.11 19.36
C VAL A 97 -0.97 -2.72 20.12
N GLY A 98 -1.11 -2.00 21.24
CA GLY A 98 0.02 -1.52 22.03
C GLY A 98 0.98 -2.63 22.46
N SER A 99 0.50 -3.86 22.66
CA SER A 99 1.36 -5.01 22.98
C SER A 99 2.26 -5.48 21.82
N GLU A 100 1.98 -5.10 20.57
CA GLU A 100 2.81 -5.50 19.41
C GLU A 100 4.20 -4.87 19.42
N VAL A 101 4.42 -3.79 20.19
CA VAL A 101 5.74 -3.16 20.30
C VAL A 101 6.76 -4.06 20.99
N TYR A 102 6.30 -5.03 21.79
CA TYR A 102 7.18 -5.97 22.48
C TYR A 102 7.54 -7.12 21.53
N SER A 103 8.73 -7.03 20.95
CA SER A 103 9.31 -8.04 20.05
C SER A 103 10.66 -8.52 20.58
N SER A 104 10.97 -9.79 20.35
CA SER A 104 12.29 -10.37 20.64
C SER A 104 13.32 -10.11 19.53
N GLU A 105 12.85 -9.78 18.32
CA GLU A 105 13.70 -9.66 17.13
C GLU A 105 14.08 -8.21 16.81
N ILE A 106 13.24 -7.25 17.17
CA ILE A 106 13.37 -5.83 16.81
C ILE A 106 13.03 -4.93 17.99
N LYS A 107 13.65 -3.76 18.06
CA LYS A 107 13.40 -2.78 19.13
C LYS A 107 11.96 -2.24 19.11
N LYS A 108 11.43 -1.84 20.27
CA LYS A 108 10.08 -1.25 20.41
C LYS A 108 9.89 -0.02 19.52
N THR A 109 10.89 0.86 19.50
CA THR A 109 10.90 2.07 18.67
C THR A 109 10.91 1.76 17.18
N GLU A 110 11.53 0.65 16.77
CA GLU A 110 11.53 0.18 15.39
C GLU A 110 10.14 -0.33 14.98
N VAL A 111 9.44 -1.07 15.85
CA VAL A 111 8.04 -1.46 15.61
C VAL A 111 7.14 -0.24 15.42
N LEU A 112 7.31 0.78 16.27
CA LEU A 112 6.55 2.03 16.15
C LEU A 112 6.89 2.74 14.84
N MET A 113 8.17 2.87 14.50
CA MET A 113 8.62 3.49 13.25
C MET A 113 8.04 2.78 12.01
N GLU A 114 8.02 1.45 12.03
CA GLU A 114 7.44 0.64 10.96
C GLU A 114 5.95 0.97 10.76
N ASN A 115 5.18 1.03 11.85
CA ASN A 115 3.75 1.36 11.79
C ASN A 115 3.50 2.82 11.40
N PHE A 116 4.36 3.76 11.80
CA PHE A 116 4.32 5.14 11.30
C PHE A 116 4.49 5.19 9.77
N ARG A 117 5.47 4.47 9.24
CA ARG A 117 5.72 4.45 7.78
C ARG A 117 4.65 3.70 6.99
N ARG A 118 3.98 2.71 7.59
CA ARG A 118 2.78 2.06 7.03
C ARG A 118 1.58 3.02 6.98
N ALA A 119 1.49 3.94 7.93
CA ALA A 119 0.43 4.94 7.99
C ALA A 119 0.70 6.17 7.11
N ILE A 120 1.85 6.28 6.42
CA ILE A 120 2.14 7.39 5.51
C ILE A 120 2.14 6.85 4.08
N GLY A 121 1.19 7.34 3.29
CA GLY A 121 1.04 7.02 1.87
C GLY A 121 1.82 7.98 0.98
N LEU A 122 2.16 7.50 -0.20
CA LEU A 122 2.71 8.26 -1.32
C LEU A 122 1.87 7.90 -2.54
N ARG A 123 1.18 8.89 -3.10
CA ARG A 123 0.43 8.76 -4.34
C ARG A 123 1.30 9.23 -5.49
N ILE A 124 1.73 8.30 -6.32
CA ILE A 124 2.56 8.56 -7.49
C ILE A 124 1.64 8.64 -8.71
N LYS A 125 1.72 9.72 -9.48
CA LYS A 125 0.97 9.92 -10.72
C LYS A 125 1.97 9.96 -11.87
N GLU A 126 1.95 8.93 -12.70
CA GLU A 126 2.85 8.80 -13.84
C GLU A 126 2.06 8.62 -15.13
N ILE A 127 2.52 9.26 -16.19
CA ILE A 127 2.02 9.01 -17.54
C ILE A 127 2.88 7.92 -18.13
N LYS A 128 2.30 6.73 -18.32
CA LYS A 128 2.98 5.59 -18.93
C LYS A 128 2.61 5.49 -20.41
N GLU A 129 3.60 5.24 -21.25
CA GLU A 129 3.38 4.88 -22.65
C GLU A 129 3.16 3.37 -22.74
N VAL A 130 2.04 2.97 -23.34
CA VAL A 130 1.56 1.60 -23.27
C VAL A 130 1.08 1.12 -24.63
N TYR A 131 1.33 -0.15 -24.90
CA TYR A 131 0.76 -0.88 -26.02
C TYR A 131 -0.28 -1.85 -25.46
N GLU A 132 -1.53 -1.66 -25.84
CA GLU A 132 -2.65 -2.46 -25.38
C GLU A 132 -3.43 -2.98 -26.58
N GLY A 133 -3.78 -4.26 -26.56
CA GLY A 133 -4.52 -4.87 -27.64
C GLY A 133 -4.59 -6.38 -27.49
N GLU A 134 -5.44 -6.98 -28.32
CA GLU A 134 -5.50 -8.41 -28.52
C GLU A 134 -4.29 -8.88 -29.34
N VAL A 135 -3.64 -9.95 -28.90
CA VAL A 135 -2.55 -10.59 -29.63
C VAL A 135 -3.12 -11.36 -30.82
N THR A 136 -2.84 -10.91 -32.05
CA THR A 136 -3.23 -11.62 -33.27
C THR A 136 -2.11 -12.46 -33.85
N GLU A 137 -0.86 -12.13 -33.53
CA GLU A 137 0.33 -12.83 -33.99
C GLU A 137 1.40 -12.74 -32.90
N LEU A 138 2.08 -13.85 -32.63
CA LEU A 138 3.21 -13.92 -31.71
C LEU A 138 4.24 -14.87 -32.33
N THR A 139 5.35 -14.32 -32.82
CA THR A 139 6.38 -15.09 -33.53
C THR A 139 7.77 -14.73 -33.02
N PRO A 140 8.44 -15.64 -32.29
CA PRO A 140 9.84 -15.45 -31.92
C PRO A 140 10.74 -15.66 -33.14
N VAL A 141 11.72 -14.78 -33.34
CA VAL A 141 12.70 -14.86 -34.44
C VAL A 141 14.04 -15.32 -33.88
N GLU A 142 14.42 -16.53 -34.25
CA GLU A 142 15.66 -17.18 -33.82
C GLU A 142 16.85 -16.78 -34.72
N THR A 143 18.03 -16.60 -34.12
CA THR A 143 19.31 -16.42 -34.82
C THR A 143 20.35 -17.41 -34.27
N GLU A 144 21.40 -17.64 -35.06
CA GLU A 144 22.55 -18.44 -34.61
C GLU A 144 23.33 -17.69 -33.53
N SER A 145 23.75 -18.40 -32.49
CA SER A 145 24.44 -17.81 -31.34
C SER A 145 25.81 -17.25 -31.73
N PRO A 146 26.14 -15.98 -31.38
CA PRO A 146 27.45 -15.37 -31.68
C PRO A 146 28.64 -16.09 -31.01
N THR A 147 28.39 -16.87 -29.96
CA THR A 147 29.40 -17.55 -29.14
C THR A 147 29.73 -18.98 -29.59
N GLY A 148 29.28 -19.42 -30.77
CA GLY A 148 29.69 -20.69 -31.36
C GLY A 148 29.25 -21.96 -30.61
N GLY A 149 28.34 -21.82 -29.63
CA GLY A 149 27.68 -22.94 -28.96
C GLY A 149 26.46 -23.42 -29.74
N PHE A 150 26.24 -24.74 -29.77
CA PHE A 150 25.04 -25.35 -30.33
C PHE A 150 23.79 -24.88 -29.58
N GLY A 151 23.13 -23.85 -30.11
CA GLY A 151 21.88 -23.32 -29.59
C GLY A 151 21.39 -22.16 -30.43
N LYS A 152 20.12 -22.20 -30.82
CA LYS A 152 19.44 -21.05 -31.40
C LYS A 152 19.10 -20.06 -30.29
N THR A 153 19.40 -18.78 -30.48
CA THR A 153 19.06 -17.72 -29.54
C THR A 153 17.96 -16.85 -30.13
N ILE A 154 17.02 -16.40 -29.30
CA ILE A 154 15.95 -15.51 -29.76
C ILE A 154 16.53 -14.12 -29.93
N SER A 155 16.44 -13.58 -31.15
CA SER A 155 16.97 -12.25 -31.49
C SER A 155 15.96 -11.14 -31.23
N HIS A 156 14.67 -11.40 -31.48
CA HIS A 156 13.55 -10.52 -31.23
C HIS A 156 12.24 -11.29 -31.35
N VAL A 157 11.15 -10.70 -30.88
CA VAL A 157 9.79 -11.22 -31.06
C VAL A 157 9.00 -10.26 -31.91
N ILE A 158 8.29 -10.78 -32.90
CA ILE A 158 7.29 -10.02 -33.65
C ILE A 158 5.94 -10.31 -33.02
N ILE A 159 5.27 -9.27 -32.56
CA ILE A 159 3.91 -9.35 -32.03
C ILE A 159 3.00 -8.40 -32.82
N SER A 160 1.81 -8.87 -33.18
CA SER A 160 0.78 -8.02 -33.78
C SER A 160 -0.35 -7.83 -32.78
N LEU A 161 -0.64 -6.57 -32.45
CA LEU A 161 -1.69 -6.19 -31.51
C LEU A 161 -2.86 -5.51 -32.24
N ARG A 162 -4.08 -5.96 -31.94
CA ARG A 162 -5.33 -5.45 -32.50
C ARG A 162 -6.17 -4.73 -31.45
N THR A 163 -6.76 -3.62 -31.86
CA THR A 163 -7.77 -2.86 -31.11
C THR A 163 -8.96 -2.55 -32.01
N ALA A 164 -10.03 -1.99 -31.46
CA ALA A 164 -11.20 -1.59 -32.25
C ALA A 164 -10.89 -0.52 -33.32
N LYS A 165 -9.82 0.27 -33.18
CA LYS A 165 -9.44 1.29 -34.17
C LYS A 165 -8.43 0.80 -35.21
N GLY A 166 -7.66 -0.25 -34.93
CA GLY A 166 -6.63 -0.70 -35.84
C GLY A 166 -5.68 -1.74 -35.26
N VAL A 167 -4.76 -2.19 -36.12
CA VAL A 167 -3.74 -3.19 -35.82
C VAL A 167 -2.37 -2.54 -35.89
N LYS A 168 -1.46 -2.95 -35.01
CA LYS A 168 -0.06 -2.51 -35.03
C LYS A 168 0.85 -3.69 -34.76
N GLN A 169 1.83 -3.90 -35.66
CA GLN A 169 2.89 -4.87 -35.48
C GLN A 169 4.07 -4.21 -34.75
N LEU A 170 4.63 -4.91 -33.78
CA LEU A 170 5.72 -4.46 -32.94
C LEU A 170 6.85 -5.48 -32.98
N LYS A 171 8.08 -4.96 -32.99
CA LYS A 171 9.29 -5.75 -32.79
C LYS A 171 9.78 -5.53 -31.37
N LEU A 172 9.74 -6.58 -30.57
CA LEU A 172 10.05 -6.57 -29.14
C LEU A 172 11.43 -7.18 -28.88
N ASP A 173 12.08 -6.68 -27.83
CA ASP A 173 13.35 -7.22 -27.33
C ASP A 173 13.16 -8.65 -26.77
N PRO A 174 14.16 -9.55 -26.89
CA PRO A 174 14.11 -10.89 -26.33
C PRO A 174 13.71 -10.96 -24.85
N CYS A 175 14.08 -9.98 -24.02
CA CYS A 175 13.68 -9.99 -22.60
C CYS A 175 12.16 -9.89 -22.39
N ILE A 176 11.44 -9.27 -23.33
CA ILE A 176 9.97 -9.16 -23.29
C ILE A 176 9.33 -10.51 -23.62
N TYR A 177 10.01 -11.37 -24.40
CA TYR A 177 9.54 -12.72 -24.68
C TYR A 177 9.43 -13.56 -23.41
N GLU A 178 10.42 -13.48 -22.53
CA GLU A 178 10.40 -14.18 -21.25
C GLU A 178 9.22 -13.73 -20.39
N SER A 179 8.89 -12.44 -20.44
CA SER A 179 7.72 -11.88 -19.74
C SER A 179 6.41 -12.37 -20.34
N LEU A 180 6.30 -12.45 -21.67
CA LEU A 180 5.13 -13.02 -22.38
C LEU A 180 4.93 -14.49 -22.01
N GLN A 181 6.01 -15.28 -21.96
CA GLN A 181 5.95 -16.69 -21.56
C GLN A 181 5.54 -16.87 -20.10
N LYS A 182 6.08 -16.03 -19.20
CA LYS A 182 5.77 -16.08 -17.77
C LYS A 182 4.30 -15.74 -17.48
N GLU A 183 3.72 -14.85 -18.26
CA GLU A 183 2.30 -14.47 -18.17
C GLU A 183 1.39 -15.41 -18.98
N HIS A 184 1.93 -16.48 -19.57
CA HIS A 184 1.21 -17.46 -20.40
C HIS A 184 0.36 -16.79 -21.50
N VAL A 185 0.95 -15.81 -22.18
CA VAL A 185 0.27 -15.05 -23.23
C VAL A 185 0.16 -15.88 -24.50
N GLU A 186 -1.07 -15.96 -25.02
CA GLU A 186 -1.38 -16.65 -26.26
C GLU A 186 -2.08 -15.74 -27.29
N VAL A 187 -2.13 -16.20 -28.54
CA VAL A 187 -2.93 -15.54 -29.59
C VAL A 187 -4.40 -15.60 -29.18
N GLY A 188 -5.06 -14.43 -29.21
CA GLY A 188 -6.43 -14.23 -28.74
C GLY A 188 -6.54 -13.59 -27.36
N ASP A 189 -5.43 -13.42 -26.63
CA ASP A 189 -5.43 -12.73 -25.34
C ASP A 189 -5.34 -11.21 -25.50
N VAL A 190 -6.04 -10.48 -24.63
CA VAL A 190 -5.85 -9.04 -24.46
C VAL A 190 -4.71 -8.81 -23.48
N ILE A 191 -3.69 -8.08 -23.94
CA ILE A 191 -2.50 -7.80 -23.13
C ILE A 191 -2.22 -6.31 -23.04
N TYR A 192 -1.39 -5.99 -22.05
CA TYR A 192 -0.84 -4.66 -21.82
C TYR A 192 0.68 -4.76 -21.72
N ILE A 193 1.40 -3.95 -22.50
CA ILE A 193 2.86 -3.85 -22.50
C ILE A 193 3.26 -2.40 -22.18
N GLU A 194 4.07 -2.20 -21.15
CA GLU A 194 4.64 -0.89 -20.85
C GLU A 194 5.89 -0.63 -21.70
N ALA A 195 5.91 0.48 -22.44
CA ALA A 195 6.95 0.77 -23.44
C ALA A 195 8.35 0.93 -22.81
N ASN A 196 8.43 1.45 -21.58
CA ASN A 196 9.71 1.76 -20.93
C ASN A 196 10.32 0.57 -20.18
N SER A 197 9.49 -0.24 -19.54
CA SER A 197 9.94 -1.35 -18.69
C SER A 197 9.94 -2.69 -19.42
N GLY A 198 9.18 -2.81 -20.52
CA GLY A 198 8.91 -4.09 -21.18
C GLY A 198 8.01 -5.01 -20.35
N ALA A 199 7.45 -4.54 -19.24
CA ALA A 199 6.56 -5.32 -18.40
C ALA A 199 5.26 -5.65 -19.14
N VAL A 200 4.90 -6.92 -19.11
CA VAL A 200 3.70 -7.47 -19.75
C VAL A 200 2.70 -7.89 -18.68
N LYS A 201 1.41 -7.64 -18.91
CA LYS A 201 0.31 -8.18 -18.09
C LYS A 201 -0.77 -8.73 -19.01
N ARG A 202 -1.17 -10.00 -18.79
CA ARG A 202 -2.35 -10.60 -19.44
C ARG A 202 -3.61 -10.08 -18.75
N GLN A 203 -4.52 -9.47 -19.51
CA GLN A 203 -5.80 -8.99 -18.97
C GLN A 203 -6.87 -10.08 -19.01
N GLY A 204 -6.83 -10.96 -20.01
CA GLY A 204 -7.75 -12.07 -20.16
C GLY A 204 -7.95 -12.43 -21.63
N ARG A 205 -8.89 -13.34 -21.90
CA ARG A 205 -9.19 -13.81 -23.25
C ARG A 205 -10.11 -12.81 -23.97
N CYS A 206 -9.89 -12.55 -25.25
CA CYS A 206 -10.75 -11.63 -26.01
C CYS A 206 -12.15 -12.23 -26.20
N ASP A 207 -13.18 -11.41 -25.97
CA ASP A 207 -14.61 -11.78 -26.08
C ASP A 207 -15.05 -12.27 -27.47
N VAL A 208 -14.29 -11.94 -28.51
CA VAL A 208 -14.47 -12.48 -29.88
C VAL A 208 -14.36 -14.02 -29.90
N TYR A 209 -13.63 -14.60 -28.94
CA TYR A 209 -13.43 -16.04 -28.83
C TYR A 209 -14.38 -16.72 -27.84
N THR A 210 -15.39 -16.01 -27.30
CA THR A 210 -16.44 -16.64 -26.50
C THR A 210 -17.25 -17.59 -27.39
N ALA A 211 -16.87 -18.86 -27.42
CA ALA A 211 -17.71 -19.92 -27.98
C ALA A 211 -18.77 -20.32 -26.95
N GLU A 212 -20.00 -20.60 -27.38
CA GLU A 212 -21.12 -21.02 -26.52
C GLU A 212 -20.88 -22.37 -25.79
N TYR A 213 -19.75 -23.04 -26.03
CA TYR A 213 -19.42 -24.38 -25.54
C TYR A 213 -18.08 -24.50 -24.83
N ASP A 214 -17.39 -23.39 -24.55
CA ASP A 214 -16.12 -23.45 -23.84
C ASP A 214 -16.34 -23.52 -22.32
N LEU A 215 -15.86 -24.60 -21.70
CA LEU A 215 -15.95 -24.85 -20.26
C LEU A 215 -14.78 -24.20 -19.49
N GLU A 216 -13.93 -23.43 -20.17
CA GLU A 216 -12.80 -22.74 -19.57
C GLU A 216 -13.23 -21.55 -18.71
N ALA A 217 -12.68 -21.48 -17.50
CA ALA A 217 -12.94 -20.43 -16.52
C ALA A 217 -12.11 -19.16 -16.77
N ASP A 218 -11.76 -18.89 -18.03
CA ASP A 218 -10.96 -17.73 -18.39
C ASP A 218 -11.79 -16.44 -18.28
N GLU A 219 -11.17 -15.38 -17.75
CA GLU A 219 -11.81 -14.06 -17.67
C GLU A 219 -11.84 -13.44 -19.07
N TYR A 220 -13.04 -13.30 -19.63
CA TYR A 220 -13.24 -12.70 -20.94
C TYR A 220 -13.26 -11.17 -20.85
N VAL A 221 -12.43 -10.53 -21.67
CA VAL A 221 -12.22 -9.07 -21.68
C VAL A 221 -12.57 -8.54 -23.08
N PRO A 222 -13.32 -7.43 -23.18
CA PRO A 222 -13.67 -6.87 -24.47
C PRO A 222 -12.46 -6.32 -25.21
N LEU A 223 -12.53 -6.34 -26.55
CA LEU A 223 -11.50 -5.72 -27.38
C LEU A 223 -11.27 -4.24 -26.99
N PRO A 224 -10.01 -3.83 -26.72
CA PRO A 224 -9.74 -2.47 -26.30
C PRO A 224 -10.21 -1.42 -27.31
N LYS A 225 -10.86 -0.38 -26.79
CA LYS A 225 -11.23 0.81 -27.56
C LYS A 225 -10.04 1.77 -27.65
N GLY A 226 -9.91 2.44 -28.79
CA GLY A 226 -8.83 3.40 -29.01
C GLY A 226 -7.69 2.81 -29.84
N GLU A 227 -6.57 3.52 -29.87
CA GLU A 227 -5.36 3.10 -30.57
C GLU A 227 -4.57 2.06 -29.76
N VAL A 228 -3.81 1.21 -30.45
CA VAL A 228 -2.92 0.23 -29.82
C VAL A 228 -1.89 0.92 -28.93
N HIS A 229 -1.28 2.00 -29.42
CA HIS A 229 -0.32 2.79 -28.66
C HIS A 229 -1.02 3.99 -28.03
N LYS A 230 -0.97 4.09 -26.71
CA LYS A 230 -1.61 5.19 -25.99
C LYS A 230 -0.81 5.61 -24.76
N LYS A 231 -1.06 6.83 -24.29
CA LYS A 231 -0.57 7.33 -23.00
C LYS A 231 -1.65 7.06 -21.96
N LYS A 232 -1.29 6.43 -20.85
CA LYS A 232 -2.20 6.08 -19.76
C LYS A 232 -1.72 6.71 -18.47
N ASP A 233 -2.61 7.45 -17.82
CA ASP A 233 -2.35 7.98 -16.48
C ASP A 233 -2.46 6.81 -15.49
N VAL A 234 -1.33 6.47 -14.88
CA VAL A 234 -1.24 5.42 -13.87
C VAL A 234 -1.04 6.08 -12.52
N VAL A 235 -2.00 5.83 -11.63
CA VAL A 235 -1.94 6.28 -10.24
C VAL A 235 -1.59 5.09 -9.37
N GLN A 236 -0.45 5.16 -8.69
CA GLN A 236 -0.01 4.14 -7.76
C GLN A 236 -0.01 4.70 -6.34
N ASP A 237 -0.72 4.02 -5.44
CA ASP A 237 -0.73 4.35 -4.01
C ASP A 237 0.16 3.33 -3.28
N VAL A 238 1.26 3.80 -2.68
CA VAL A 238 2.22 2.98 -1.90
C VAL A 238 2.45 3.59 -0.54
N THR A 239 2.82 2.81 0.47
CA THR A 239 3.24 3.37 1.76
C THR A 239 4.76 3.56 1.81
N LEU A 240 5.24 4.43 2.69
CA LEU A 240 6.69 4.56 2.91
C LEU A 240 7.32 3.26 3.42
N HIS A 241 6.56 2.45 4.14
CA HIS A 241 7.01 1.13 4.56
C HIS A 241 7.17 0.16 3.39
N ASP A 242 6.25 0.18 2.41
CA ASP A 242 6.37 -0.66 1.21
C ASP A 242 7.66 -0.33 0.44
N LEU A 243 8.00 0.95 0.32
CA LEU A 243 9.28 1.40 -0.26
C LEU A 243 10.48 0.92 0.56
N ASP A 244 10.41 1.01 1.89
CA ASP A 244 11.49 0.54 2.75
C ASP A 244 11.76 -0.96 2.58
N VAL A 245 10.70 -1.78 2.58
CA VAL A 245 10.80 -3.24 2.47
C VAL A 245 11.32 -3.65 1.09
N ALA A 246 10.79 -3.05 0.02
CA ALA A 246 11.22 -3.34 -1.35
C ALA A 246 12.72 -3.10 -1.55
N ASN A 247 13.26 -2.07 -0.90
CA ASN A 247 14.68 -1.71 -1.03
C ASN A 247 15.59 -2.39 0.01
N ALA A 248 15.05 -2.80 1.17
CA ALA A 248 15.81 -3.56 2.17
C ALA A 248 15.97 -5.04 1.78
N ARG A 249 15.00 -5.59 1.02
CA ARG A 249 15.01 -6.95 0.49
C ARG A 249 14.58 -6.93 -0.97
N PRO A 250 15.50 -6.65 -1.90
CA PRO A 250 15.16 -6.71 -3.32
C PRO A 250 14.63 -8.10 -3.66
N GLN A 251 13.32 -8.19 -3.97
CA GLN A 251 12.70 -9.42 -4.46
C GLN A 251 13.15 -9.60 -5.91
N GLY A 252 14.01 -10.57 -6.18
CA GLY A 252 14.44 -10.85 -7.56
C GLY A 252 15.93 -11.16 -7.77
N GLY A 253 16.73 -11.31 -6.72
CA GLY A 253 18.06 -11.89 -6.88
C GLY A 253 17.97 -13.32 -7.40
N GLN A 254 18.58 -13.58 -8.58
CA GLN A 254 18.72 -14.93 -9.15
C GLN A 254 19.75 -15.79 -8.38
N ASP A 255 20.36 -15.24 -7.33
CA ASP A 255 21.39 -15.93 -6.56
C ASP A 255 20.80 -17.01 -5.64
N ILE A 256 21.53 -18.11 -5.50
CA ILE A 256 21.18 -19.27 -4.64
C ILE A 256 20.90 -18.82 -3.20
N VAL A 257 21.59 -17.78 -2.73
CA VAL A 257 21.41 -17.20 -1.38
C VAL A 257 20.07 -16.48 -1.23
N SER A 258 19.62 -15.72 -2.24
CA SER A 258 18.30 -15.08 -2.24
C SER A 258 17.17 -16.11 -2.36
N MET A 259 17.39 -17.20 -3.13
CA MET A 259 16.42 -18.30 -3.21
C MET A 259 16.33 -19.11 -1.90
N MET A 260 17.46 -19.39 -1.23
CA MET A 260 17.44 -20.01 0.10
C MET A 260 16.82 -19.10 1.17
N GLY A 261 17.06 -17.79 1.09
CA GLY A 261 16.45 -16.79 1.97
C GLY A 261 14.92 -16.70 1.82
N GLN A 262 14.38 -17.01 0.64
CA GLN A 262 12.93 -17.10 0.40
C GLN A 262 12.30 -18.39 0.95
N LEU A 263 13.06 -19.50 1.01
CA LEU A 263 12.61 -20.77 1.61
C LEU A 263 12.67 -20.75 3.15
N MET A 264 13.53 -19.93 3.74
CA MET A 264 13.61 -19.79 5.20
C MET A 264 12.56 -18.81 5.72
N LYS A 265 12.06 -19.07 6.94
CA LYS A 265 11.15 -18.13 7.62
C LYS A 265 11.82 -16.75 7.68
N PRO A 266 11.20 -15.69 7.14
CA PRO A 266 11.80 -14.37 7.15
C PRO A 266 11.87 -13.86 8.59
N LYS A 267 13.06 -13.83 9.19
CA LYS A 267 13.29 -13.10 10.45
C LYS A 267 12.93 -11.63 10.24
N LYS A 268 12.34 -10.93 11.20
CA LYS A 268 12.20 -9.48 11.11
C LYS A 268 13.60 -8.86 11.19
N THR A 269 13.98 -8.10 10.17
CA THR A 269 15.25 -7.37 10.14
C THR A 269 14.95 -5.89 10.27
N GLU A 270 15.64 -5.21 11.18
CA GLU A 270 15.52 -3.76 11.34
C GLU A 270 15.93 -3.04 10.03
N ILE A 271 15.18 -2.01 9.67
CA ILE A 271 15.48 -1.21 8.49
C ILE A 271 16.40 -0.07 8.93
N THR A 272 17.61 -0.03 8.37
CA THR A 272 18.60 0.96 8.80
C THR A 272 18.16 2.40 8.55
N ASP A 273 18.53 3.30 9.45
CA ASP A 273 18.27 4.74 9.30
C ASP A 273 18.89 5.34 8.03
N LYS A 274 20.02 4.77 7.58
CA LYS A 274 20.67 5.21 6.34
C LYS A 274 19.76 4.95 5.13
N LEU A 275 19.19 3.74 5.03
CA LEU A 275 18.25 3.39 3.96
C LEU A 275 17.01 4.29 4.00
N ARG A 276 16.42 4.52 5.18
CA ARG A 276 15.27 5.43 5.33
C ARG A 276 15.58 6.85 4.89
N LYS A 277 16.77 7.38 5.22
CA LYS A 277 17.21 8.70 4.77
C LYS A 277 17.36 8.77 3.25
N GLU A 278 17.88 7.72 2.62
CA GLU A 278 17.99 7.64 1.16
C GLU A 278 16.61 7.59 0.50
N ILE A 279 15.68 6.78 1.02
CA ILE A 279 14.30 6.70 0.53
C ILE A 279 13.61 8.06 0.69
N ASN A 280 13.71 8.70 1.86
CA ASN A 280 13.11 10.01 2.10
C ASN A 280 13.64 11.07 1.12
N LYS A 281 14.93 11.03 0.75
CA LYS A 281 15.50 11.93 -0.28
C LYS A 281 14.86 11.71 -1.65
N VAL A 282 14.64 10.45 -2.04
CA VAL A 282 13.98 10.10 -3.31
C VAL A 282 12.52 10.54 -3.29
N VAL A 283 11.80 10.26 -2.21
CA VAL A 283 10.40 10.66 -2.04
C VAL A 283 10.25 12.17 -2.12
N ASN A 284 11.07 12.94 -1.41
CA ASN A 284 11.04 14.40 -1.47
C ASN A 284 11.30 14.90 -2.91
N LYS A 285 12.24 14.30 -3.63
CA LYS A 285 12.48 14.65 -5.04
C LYS A 285 11.25 14.44 -5.92
N TYR A 286 10.50 13.35 -5.73
CA TYR A 286 9.27 13.09 -6.50
C TYR A 286 8.16 14.09 -6.16
N ILE A 287 8.08 14.50 -4.90
CA ILE A 287 7.15 15.54 -4.44
C ILE A 287 7.52 16.90 -5.05
N ASP A 288 8.79 17.29 -4.98
CA ASP A 288 9.30 18.56 -5.53
C ASP A 288 9.11 18.63 -7.06
N GLN A 289 9.15 17.48 -7.75
CA GLN A 289 8.88 17.37 -9.19
C GLN A 289 7.38 17.34 -9.53
N GLY A 290 6.48 17.29 -8.54
CA GLY A 290 5.03 17.18 -8.74
C GLY A 290 4.56 15.81 -9.27
N ILE A 291 5.43 14.80 -9.23
CA ILE A 291 5.13 13.43 -9.68
C ILE A 291 4.40 12.66 -8.58
N ALA A 292 4.69 12.98 -7.31
CA ALA A 292 4.07 12.32 -6.17
C ALA A 292 3.49 13.29 -5.14
N GLU A 293 2.48 12.82 -4.42
CA GLU A 293 1.82 13.54 -3.34
C GLU A 293 1.86 12.69 -2.08
N LEU A 294 2.27 13.27 -0.95
CA LEU A 294 2.23 12.58 0.33
C LEU A 294 0.80 12.56 0.85
N VAL A 295 0.33 11.39 1.27
CA VAL A 295 -1.01 11.18 1.84
C VAL A 295 -0.84 10.74 3.30
N PRO A 296 -0.98 11.65 4.27
CA PRO A 296 -0.98 11.29 5.68
C PRO A 296 -2.17 10.38 5.98
N GLY A 297 -1.90 9.17 6.46
CA GLY A 297 -2.91 8.22 6.88
C GLY A 297 -3.20 8.29 8.37
N VAL A 298 -3.85 7.23 8.86
CA VAL A 298 -4.25 7.08 10.26
C VAL A 298 -3.50 5.90 10.87
N LEU A 299 -2.75 6.17 11.94
CA LEU A 299 -2.18 5.16 12.82
C LEU A 299 -3.12 4.97 14.02
N PHE A 300 -3.81 3.84 14.06
CA PHE A 300 -4.67 3.48 15.19
C PHE A 300 -3.91 2.54 16.13
N ILE A 301 -3.72 2.97 17.39
CA ILE A 301 -3.07 2.16 18.43
C ILE A 301 -4.11 1.77 19.47
N ASP A 302 -4.58 0.53 19.40
CA ASP A 302 -5.46 -0.05 20.41
C ASP A 302 -4.69 -0.46 21.65
N GLU A 303 -5.38 -0.56 22.78
CA GLU A 303 -4.78 -0.88 24.09
C GLU A 303 -3.54 -0.02 24.41
N VAL A 304 -3.62 1.30 24.20
CA VAL A 304 -2.48 2.21 24.38
C VAL A 304 -1.85 2.14 25.79
N HIS A 305 -2.63 1.72 26.79
CA HIS A 305 -2.17 1.48 28.16
C HIS A 305 -1.15 0.33 28.28
N MET A 306 -0.92 -0.43 27.22
CA MET A 306 0.14 -1.43 27.13
C MET A 306 1.51 -0.83 26.79
N LEU A 307 1.56 0.39 26.24
CA LEU A 307 2.79 1.10 25.93
C LEU A 307 3.47 1.62 27.20
N ASP A 308 4.80 1.72 27.15
CA ASP A 308 5.62 2.30 28.21
C ASP A 308 6.09 3.72 27.89
N ILE A 309 6.74 4.35 28.86
CA ILE A 309 7.24 5.73 28.75
C ILE A 309 8.22 5.94 27.59
N GLU A 310 8.99 4.91 27.23
CA GLU A 310 9.93 4.96 26.10
C GLU A 310 9.17 5.06 24.77
N CYS A 311 8.10 4.27 24.62
CA CYS A 311 7.19 4.37 23.48
C CYS A 311 6.56 5.76 23.37
N PHE A 312 6.05 6.33 24.47
CA PHE A 312 5.46 7.68 24.45
C PHE A 312 6.47 8.78 24.13
N THR A 313 7.70 8.66 24.63
CA THR A 313 8.79 9.60 24.30
C THR A 313 9.10 9.58 22.81
N TYR A 314 9.15 8.38 22.22
CA TYR A 314 9.30 8.22 20.78
C TYR A 314 8.13 8.81 19.99
N LEU A 315 6.89 8.51 20.40
CA LEU A 315 5.66 9.00 19.76
C LEU A 315 5.57 10.54 19.78
N HIS A 316 5.95 11.18 20.88
CA HIS A 316 5.97 12.64 20.99
C HIS A 316 6.86 13.27 19.92
N ARG A 317 8.11 12.78 19.82
CA ARG A 317 9.06 13.24 18.80
C ARG A 317 8.57 12.93 17.38
N ALA A 318 7.92 11.79 17.16
CA ALA A 318 7.40 11.42 15.85
C ALA A 318 6.23 12.33 15.40
N LEU A 319 5.37 12.75 16.33
CA LEU A 319 4.23 13.63 16.09
C LEU A 319 4.62 15.09 15.77
N GLU A 320 5.82 15.52 16.14
CA GLU A 320 6.37 16.83 15.76
C GLU A 320 6.71 16.93 14.27
N SER A 321 6.82 15.78 13.58
CA SER A 321 7.07 15.75 12.15
C SER A 321 5.88 16.30 11.36
N THR A 322 6.14 17.17 10.38
CA THR A 322 5.11 17.74 9.49
C THR A 322 4.41 16.69 8.63
N ILE A 323 5.04 15.53 8.44
CA ILE A 323 4.55 14.39 7.67
C ILE A 323 3.99 13.27 8.55
N ALA A 324 3.81 13.52 9.85
CA ALA A 324 3.28 12.52 10.77
C ALA A 324 1.85 12.12 10.36
N PRO A 325 1.51 10.82 10.42
CA PRO A 325 0.13 10.37 10.28
C PRO A 325 -0.70 10.85 11.48
N ILE A 326 -2.02 10.81 11.33
CA ILE A 326 -2.92 11.05 12.47
C ILE A 326 -2.82 9.86 13.41
N VAL A 327 -2.44 10.12 14.67
CA VAL A 327 -2.37 9.07 15.69
C VAL A 327 -3.66 9.07 16.49
N ILE A 328 -4.36 7.93 16.48
CA ILE A 328 -5.55 7.69 17.28
C ILE A 328 -5.24 6.57 18.27
N PHE A 329 -5.24 6.90 19.55
CA PHE A 329 -5.11 5.96 20.65
C PHE A 329 -6.48 5.44 21.06
N ALA A 330 -6.55 4.17 21.47
CA ALA A 330 -7.72 3.62 22.15
C ALA A 330 -7.35 2.98 23.48
N THR A 331 -8.23 3.17 24.47
CA THR A 331 -8.14 2.51 25.78
C THR A 331 -9.52 2.11 26.29
N ASN A 332 -9.55 0.98 26.98
CA ASN A 332 -10.69 0.51 27.76
C ASN A 332 -10.46 0.62 29.28
N ARG A 333 -9.33 1.16 29.72
CA ARG A 333 -9.00 1.37 31.13
C ARG A 333 -9.24 2.82 31.53
N GLY A 334 -9.90 3.02 32.67
CA GLY A 334 -10.08 4.33 33.28
C GLY A 334 -8.82 4.78 34.04
N LYS A 335 -8.35 3.97 35.00
CA LYS A 335 -7.10 4.21 35.73
C LYS A 335 -6.13 3.06 35.48
N CYS A 336 -4.88 3.39 35.14
CA CYS A 336 -3.82 2.40 34.98
C CYS A 336 -2.47 3.00 35.38
N THR A 337 -1.60 2.16 35.93
CA THR A 337 -0.20 2.53 36.19
C THR A 337 0.54 2.69 34.86
N ILE A 338 1.24 3.80 34.70
CA ILE A 338 2.12 4.02 33.55
C ILE A 338 3.23 2.97 33.61
N ARG A 339 3.43 2.25 32.51
CA ARG A 339 4.52 1.28 32.41
C ARG A 339 5.84 2.04 32.28
N ILE A 340 6.73 1.83 33.24
CA ILE A 340 8.09 2.34 33.24
C ILE A 340 9.00 1.11 33.14
N ASN A 341 10.11 1.20 32.39
CA ASN A 341 11.10 0.11 32.38
C ASN A 341 11.53 -0.16 33.82
N GLN A 342 11.68 -1.45 34.18
CA GLN A 342 12.06 -1.87 35.54
C GLN A 342 13.43 -1.32 36.01
N GLU A 343 14.21 -0.71 35.12
CA GLU A 343 15.46 0.00 35.46
C GLU A 343 15.24 1.36 36.15
N TYR A 344 14.02 1.90 36.15
CA TYR A 344 13.68 3.20 36.78
C TYR A 344 12.60 3.04 37.86
N THR A 345 12.83 2.17 38.84
CA THR A 345 11.99 2.06 40.04
C THR A 345 12.37 3.11 41.09
N HIS A 346 12.04 4.38 40.82
CA HIS A 346 11.69 5.32 41.88
C HIS A 346 10.41 6.05 41.49
N ALA A 347 9.30 5.53 42.02
CA ALA A 347 7.94 5.97 41.74
C ALA A 347 7.73 7.45 42.07
N SER A 348 7.23 8.21 41.10
CA SER A 348 6.57 9.50 41.34
C SER A 348 5.12 9.36 40.90
N ASN A 349 4.20 9.30 41.86
CA ASN A 349 2.76 9.29 41.61
C ASN A 349 2.37 10.64 40.99
N VAL A 350 2.05 10.69 39.70
CA VAL A 350 1.45 11.87 39.08
C VAL A 350 -0.06 11.71 39.11
N ASN A 351 -0.71 12.61 39.85
CA ASN A 351 -2.14 12.65 40.09
C ASN A 351 -2.77 13.59 39.04
N PHE A 352 -3.57 13.07 38.12
CA PHE A 352 -4.38 13.89 37.22
C PHE A 352 -5.81 13.97 37.80
N GLN A 353 -6.07 15.02 38.58
CA GLN A 353 -7.41 15.61 38.80
C GLN A 353 -7.51 16.83 37.87
N SER A 354 -8.65 17.19 37.28
CA SER A 354 -10.02 17.21 37.80
C SER A 354 -11.06 16.51 36.94
#